data_AF-A0A132HQX3-F1
#
_entry.id   AF-A0A132HQX3-F1
#
_cell.length_a   1.000
_cell.length_b   1.000
_cell.length_c   1.000
_cell.angle_alpha   90.00
_cell.angle_beta   90.00
_cell.angle_gamma   90.00
#
_symmetry.space_group_name_H-M   'P 1'
#
loop_
_entity.id
_entity.type
_entity.pdbx_description
1 polymer ?
#
loop_
_entity_poly.entity_id
_entity_poly.type
_entity_poly.pdbx_seq_one_letter_code
_entity_poly.pdbx_strand_id
1 'polypeptide(L)'
;MKPADWIDTGAVPPRPLPATVAAALAYLAEALGHPVYAHWTLARVKRRYGSLADAKAAQPTVLKLLLAHDGAVEYWERGRLRTVTADLAPRPETVLARLLHTHRRRIRSTAALASEATVPTAAEARGAVAANPWLAAYGPADHAWLTRAGRFAQPHAAANTLGAADDAQALALFLRDRTGRSPHTLRAYGAELRRLMRWCGAHELGPLSDLTRQRLLGYRHALQHGETGREDAAPPLSEATRTRALAVVASLYGYW
;
A
#
# COMPACT_ATOMS: atom_id res chain seq x y z
N MET A 1 0.75 -9.21 21.89
CA MET A 1 1.25 -8.52 20.67
C MET A 1 2.76 -8.61 20.66
N LYS A 2 3.39 -9.08 19.57
CA LYS A 2 4.84 -9.08 19.43
C LYS A 2 5.26 -7.83 18.62
N PRO A 3 6.10 -6.94 19.17
CA PRO A 3 6.56 -5.74 18.45
C PRO A 3 7.29 -6.06 17.15
N ALA A 4 8.07 -7.14 17.11
CA ALA A 4 8.82 -7.59 15.94
C ALA A 4 7.93 -7.90 14.71
N ASP A 5 6.63 -8.12 14.91
CA ASP A 5 5.68 -8.35 13.83
C ASP A 5 5.30 -7.03 13.11
N TRP A 6 5.86 -5.89 13.49
CA TRP A 6 5.57 -4.57 12.91
C TRP A 6 6.82 -3.97 12.26
N ILE A 7 6.63 -3.34 11.10
CA ILE A 7 7.67 -2.73 10.28
C ILE A 7 7.41 -1.23 10.22
N ASP A 8 8.45 -0.43 10.51
CA ASP A 8 8.46 1.01 10.23
C ASP A 8 8.83 1.23 8.77
N THR A 9 7.84 1.57 7.95
CA THR A 9 8.03 1.86 6.52
C THR A 9 8.48 3.30 6.28
N GLY A 10 8.54 4.13 7.32
CA GLY A 10 9.09 5.49 7.25
C GLY A 10 10.61 5.55 7.45
N ALA A 11 11.24 4.46 7.89
CA ALA A 11 12.69 4.32 7.95
C ALA A 11 13.25 3.89 6.59
N VAL A 12 14.48 4.33 6.26
CA VAL A 12 15.19 3.94 5.03
C VAL A 12 16.51 3.26 5.42
N PRO A 13 16.67 1.94 5.16
CA PRO A 13 15.66 1.00 4.66
C PRO A 13 14.54 0.71 5.69
N PRO A 14 13.35 0.23 5.25
CA PRO A 14 12.30 -0.23 6.14
C PRO A 14 12.82 -1.32 7.08
N ARG A 15 12.46 -1.24 8.37
CA ARG A 15 12.99 -2.15 9.39
C ARG A 15 11.93 -2.61 10.39
N PRO A 16 12.03 -3.85 10.90
CA PRO A 16 11.15 -4.32 11.96
C PRO A 16 11.42 -3.55 13.26
N LEU A 17 10.37 -3.41 14.09
CA LEU A 17 10.54 -2.85 15.42
C LEU A 17 11.35 -3.80 16.32
N PRO A 18 12.11 -3.27 17.30
CA PRO A 18 12.79 -4.09 18.28
C PRO A 18 11.85 -5.06 19.02
N ALA A 19 12.30 -6.27 19.31
CA ALA A 19 11.44 -7.35 19.80
C ALA A 19 10.81 -7.11 21.18
N THR A 20 11.41 -6.26 22.02
CA THR A 20 10.90 -5.97 23.36
C THR A 20 10.05 -4.69 23.37
N VAL A 21 9.04 -4.64 24.22
CA VAL A 21 8.13 -3.49 24.32
C VAL A 21 8.88 -2.22 24.71
N ALA A 22 9.83 -2.32 25.65
CA ALA A 22 10.65 -1.20 26.09
C ALA A 22 11.54 -0.66 24.94
N ALA A 23 12.20 -1.55 24.18
CA ALA A 23 13.03 -1.12 23.06
C ALA A 23 12.20 -0.56 21.90
N ALA A 24 11.01 -1.12 21.65
CA ALA A 24 10.08 -0.59 20.65
C ALA A 24 9.58 0.82 21.02
N LEU A 25 9.23 1.07 22.28
CA LEU A 25 8.84 2.40 22.75
C LEU A 25 10.00 3.40 22.68
N ALA A 26 11.21 3.00 23.06
CA ALA A 26 12.39 3.85 22.93
C ALA A 26 12.67 4.21 21.46
N TYR A 27 12.62 3.22 20.57
CA TYR A 27 12.73 3.41 19.14
C TYR A 27 11.68 4.40 18.61
N LEU A 28 10.42 4.22 18.99
CA LEU A 28 9.34 5.09 18.53
C LEU A 28 9.46 6.52 19.08
N ALA A 29 9.98 6.70 20.29
CA ALA A 29 10.26 8.03 20.83
C ALA A 29 11.24 8.80 19.93
N GLU A 30 12.31 8.12 19.51
CA GLU A 30 13.34 8.68 18.63
C GLU A 30 12.80 8.88 17.21
N ALA A 31 12.14 7.86 16.65
CA ALA A 31 11.64 7.87 15.27
C ALA A 31 10.47 8.85 15.04
N LEU A 32 9.71 9.19 16.08
CA LEU A 32 8.63 10.20 16.05
C LEU A 32 9.10 11.58 16.53
N GLY A 33 10.28 11.66 17.14
CA GLY A 33 10.86 12.92 17.64
C GLY A 33 10.19 13.47 18.91
N HIS A 34 9.44 12.66 19.65
CA HIS A 34 8.81 13.09 20.91
C HIS A 34 8.71 11.93 21.93
N PRO A 35 8.67 12.23 23.24
CA PRO A 35 8.50 11.20 24.26
C PRO A 35 7.20 10.41 24.06
N VAL A 36 7.27 9.08 24.16
CA VAL A 36 6.09 8.20 24.05
C VAL A 36 5.76 7.47 25.34
N TYR A 37 6.78 7.06 26.09
CA TYR A 37 6.62 6.40 27.39
C TYR A 37 7.90 6.54 28.21
N ALA A 38 7.81 7.14 29.39
CA ALA A 38 8.93 7.31 30.30
C ALA A 38 8.48 7.08 31.74
N HIS A 39 9.16 6.17 32.43
CA HIS A 39 8.98 5.95 33.85
C HIS A 39 10.00 6.76 34.65
N TRP A 40 9.52 7.61 35.53
CA TRP A 40 10.31 8.54 36.33
C TRP A 40 10.34 8.11 37.79
N THR A 41 11.54 8.19 38.36
CA THR A 41 11.82 8.07 39.78
C THR A 41 12.73 9.22 40.18
N LEU A 42 12.80 9.55 41.47
CA LEU A 42 13.71 10.60 41.96
C LEU A 42 15.17 10.35 41.55
N ALA A 43 15.61 9.08 41.55
CA ALA A 43 16.95 8.70 41.10
C ALA A 43 17.18 9.02 39.60
N ARG A 44 16.18 8.75 38.74
CA ARG A 44 16.26 9.04 37.30
C ARG A 44 16.27 10.55 37.03
N VAL A 45 15.46 11.31 37.77
CA VAL A 45 15.42 12.78 37.66
C VAL A 45 16.77 13.39 38.03
N LYS A 46 17.36 12.99 39.17
CA LYS A 46 18.68 13.45 39.60
C LYS A 46 19.77 13.16 38.55
N ARG A 47 19.77 11.96 37.96
CA ARG A 47 20.74 11.62 36.88
C ARG A 47 20.57 12.49 35.63
N ARG A 48 19.34 12.86 35.27
CA ARG A 48 19.08 13.59 34.01
C ARG A 48 19.35 15.08 34.11
N TYR A 49 18.99 15.71 35.23
CA TYR A 49 19.01 17.17 35.35
C TYR A 49 20.13 17.72 36.24
N GLY A 50 20.89 16.85 36.93
CA GLY A 50 22.02 17.26 37.79
C GLY A 50 21.60 17.95 39.09
N SER A 51 20.53 18.75 39.09
CA SER A 51 19.94 19.39 40.27
C SER A 51 18.41 19.25 40.32
N LEU A 52 17.83 19.41 41.51
CA LEU A 52 16.36 19.42 41.68
C LEU A 52 15.72 20.73 41.19
N ALA A 53 16.46 21.84 41.17
CA ALA A 53 15.98 23.11 40.67
C ALA A 53 15.76 23.04 39.14
N ASP A 54 16.75 22.49 38.41
CA ASP A 54 16.66 22.29 36.96
C ASP A 54 15.56 21.29 36.59
N ALA A 55 15.42 20.22 37.38
CA ALA A 55 14.32 19.27 37.24
C ALA A 55 12.95 19.94 37.44
N LYS A 56 12.81 20.83 38.43
CA LYS A 56 11.56 21.57 38.68
C LYS A 56 11.22 22.51 37.53
N ALA A 57 12.22 23.18 36.95
CA ALA A 57 12.03 24.06 35.81
C ALA A 57 11.63 23.29 34.55
N ALA A 58 12.28 22.15 34.28
CA ALA A 58 12.05 21.36 33.07
C ALA A 58 10.79 20.47 33.13
N GLN A 59 10.49 19.85 34.28
CA GLN A 59 9.36 18.93 34.45
C GLN A 59 8.63 19.12 35.79
N PRO A 60 7.92 20.26 35.98
CA PRO A 60 7.26 20.58 37.24
C PRO A 60 6.19 19.55 37.64
N THR A 61 5.45 19.00 36.67
CA THR A 61 4.38 18.01 36.91
C THR A 61 4.93 16.67 37.41
N VAL A 62 6.01 16.17 36.79
CA VAL A 62 6.67 14.92 37.22
C VAL A 62 7.23 15.09 38.62
N LEU A 63 7.91 16.21 38.90
CA LEU A 63 8.47 16.46 40.22
C LEU A 63 7.38 16.57 41.29
N LYS A 64 6.26 17.26 41.00
CA LYS A 64 5.11 17.36 41.91
C LYS A 64 4.55 15.98 42.29
N LEU A 65 4.45 15.07 41.33
CA LEU A 65 3.98 13.70 41.61
C LEU A 65 5.00 12.89 42.41
N LEU A 66 6.30 13.02 42.11
CA LEU A 66 7.36 12.32 42.82
C LEU A 66 7.60 12.80 44.26
N LEU A 67 7.03 13.94 44.65
CA LEU A 67 7.02 14.39 46.05
C LEU A 67 6.00 13.62 46.90
N ALA A 68 4.95 13.07 46.28
CA ALA A 68 3.86 12.38 46.95
C ALA A 68 3.84 10.86 46.68
N HIS A 69 4.54 10.40 45.63
CA HIS A 69 4.52 9.01 45.17
C HIS A 69 5.93 8.57 44.76
N ASP A 70 6.21 7.27 44.87
CA ASP A 70 7.53 6.70 44.55
C ASP A 70 7.86 6.68 43.05
N GLY A 71 6.84 6.82 42.19
CA GLY A 71 7.00 6.79 40.74
C GLY A 71 5.95 7.58 39.99
N ALA A 72 6.36 8.18 38.88
CA ALA A 72 5.50 8.87 37.93
C ALA A 72 5.74 8.34 36.51
N VAL A 73 4.71 8.29 35.68
CA VAL A 73 4.81 7.84 34.29
C VAL A 73 4.32 8.94 33.38
N GLU A 74 5.16 9.28 32.41
CA GLU A 74 4.77 10.06 31.25
C GLU A 74 4.46 9.12 30.09
N TYR A 75 3.29 9.25 29.49
CA TYR A 75 2.90 8.45 28.34
C TYR A 75 2.16 9.29 27.31
N TRP A 76 2.31 8.91 26.05
CA TRP A 76 1.63 9.56 24.95
C TRP A 76 0.24 8.96 24.75
N GLU A 77 -0.75 9.83 24.58
CA GLU A 77 -2.12 9.46 24.30
C GLU A 77 -2.76 10.48 23.35
N ARG A 78 -3.23 10.01 22.19
CA ARG A 78 -4.04 10.80 21.23
C ARG A 78 -3.43 12.18 20.89
N GLY A 79 -2.12 12.22 20.68
CA GLY A 79 -1.41 13.45 20.29
C GLY A 79 -0.94 14.32 21.44
N ARG A 80 -1.11 13.92 22.70
CA ARG A 80 -0.64 14.66 23.87
C ARG A 80 0.14 13.77 24.83
N LEU A 81 1.17 14.32 25.46
CA LEU A 81 1.88 13.68 26.56
C LEU A 81 1.08 13.89 27.85
N ARG A 82 0.85 12.82 28.61
CA ARG A 82 0.16 12.84 29.91
C ARG A 82 1.09 12.32 30.99
N THR A 83 1.02 12.91 32.16
CA THR A 83 1.81 12.52 33.33
C THR A 83 0.86 12.07 34.43
N VAL A 84 1.05 10.87 34.95
CA VAL A 84 0.24 10.29 36.04
C VAL A 84 1.14 9.55 37.03
N THR A 85 0.59 9.15 38.17
CA THR A 85 1.28 8.26 39.12
C THR A 85 1.48 6.88 38.50
N ALA A 86 2.51 6.14 38.96
CA ALA A 86 2.83 4.82 38.42
C ALA A 86 1.63 3.84 38.51
N ASP A 87 0.82 3.93 39.57
CA ASP A 87 -0.33 3.04 39.80
C ASP A 87 -1.49 3.27 38.82
N LEU A 88 -1.65 4.51 38.34
CA LEU A 88 -2.71 4.89 37.41
C LEU A 88 -2.24 4.86 35.94
N ALA A 89 -0.96 4.54 35.71
CA ALA A 89 -0.39 4.54 34.39
C ALA A 89 -0.89 3.34 33.57
N PRO A 90 -1.27 3.55 32.29
CA PRO A 90 -1.52 2.44 31.40
C PRO A 90 -0.23 1.63 31.21
N ARG A 91 -0.38 0.30 31.14
CA ARG A 91 0.76 -0.59 30.88
C ARG A 91 1.49 -0.21 29.57
N PRO A 92 2.83 -0.38 29.49
CA PRO A 92 3.60 -0.05 28.29
C PRO A 92 3.06 -0.70 27.01
N GLU A 93 2.55 -1.93 27.10
CA GLU A 93 1.95 -2.68 25.98
C GLU A 93 0.72 -1.97 25.42
N THR A 94 -0.10 -1.40 26.31
CA THR A 94 -1.31 -0.66 25.94
C THR A 94 -0.96 0.63 25.20
N VAL A 95 0.07 1.34 25.66
CA VAL A 95 0.57 2.56 25.01
C VAL A 95 1.15 2.22 23.64
N LEU A 96 1.96 1.17 23.54
CA LEU A 96 2.52 0.69 22.28
C LEU A 96 1.41 0.32 21.29
N ALA A 97 0.40 -0.46 21.71
CA ALA A 97 -0.72 -0.84 20.84
C ALA A 97 -1.48 0.38 20.30
N ARG A 98 -1.71 1.39 21.15
CA ARG A 98 -2.35 2.66 20.75
C ARG A 98 -1.51 3.43 19.74
N LEU A 99 -0.19 3.53 19.96
CA LEU A 99 0.73 4.20 19.04
C LEU A 99 0.76 3.51 17.66
N LEU A 100 0.87 2.19 17.64
CA LEU A 100 0.85 1.41 16.39
C LEU A 100 -0.46 1.61 15.64
N HIS A 101 -1.58 1.66 16.35
CA HIS A 101 -2.88 1.93 15.76
C HIS A 101 -2.97 3.36 15.17
N THR A 102 -2.52 4.38 15.90
CA THR A 102 -2.54 5.77 15.42
C THR A 102 -1.60 5.97 14.23
N HIS A 103 -0.42 5.36 14.25
CA HIS A 103 0.59 5.48 13.19
C HIS A 103 0.50 4.36 12.15
N ARG A 104 -0.66 3.70 11.99
CA ARG A 104 -0.87 2.58 11.05
C ARG A 104 -0.53 2.85 9.59
N ARG A 105 -0.38 4.12 9.19
CA ARG A 105 0.06 4.48 7.84
C ARG A 105 1.56 4.29 7.66
N ARG A 106 2.35 4.62 8.69
CA ARG A 106 3.82 4.53 8.71
C ARG A 106 4.31 3.21 9.29
N ILE A 107 3.61 2.66 10.28
CA ILE A 107 4.00 1.44 10.96
C ILE A 107 2.96 0.37 10.59
N ARG A 108 3.41 -0.67 9.91
CA ARG A 108 2.54 -1.71 9.33
C ARG A 108 2.83 -3.05 9.97
N SER A 109 1.82 -3.87 10.19
CA SER A 109 2.05 -5.25 10.61
C SER A 109 2.54 -6.08 9.42
N THR A 110 3.44 -7.02 9.68
CA THR A 110 3.92 -8.03 8.75
C THR A 110 2.77 -8.83 8.14
N ALA A 111 1.72 -9.14 8.92
CA ALA A 111 0.51 -9.78 8.41
C ALA A 111 -0.29 -8.89 7.45
N ALA A 112 -0.37 -7.56 7.69
CA ALA A 112 -1.02 -6.64 6.76
C ALA A 112 -0.20 -6.47 5.47
N LEU A 113 1.13 -6.38 5.60
CA LEU A 113 2.04 -6.38 4.46
C LEU A 113 1.99 -7.69 3.69
N ALA A 114 1.90 -8.84 4.37
CA ALA A 114 1.75 -10.14 3.74
C ALA A 114 0.38 -10.29 3.07
N SER A 115 -0.68 -9.73 3.64
CA SER A 115 -2.03 -9.74 3.03
C SER A 115 -2.15 -8.80 1.83
N GLU A 116 -1.40 -7.69 1.80
CA GLU A 116 -1.29 -6.80 0.63
C GLU A 116 -0.28 -7.33 -0.39
N ALA A 117 0.73 -8.09 0.04
CA ALA A 117 1.71 -8.78 -0.78
C ALA A 117 1.35 -10.25 -1.06
N THR A 118 0.11 -10.67 -0.75
CA THR A 118 -0.34 -12.03 -1.12
C THR A 118 -0.56 -12.01 -2.61
N VAL A 119 0.49 -12.42 -3.32
CA VAL A 119 0.41 -12.86 -4.70
C VAL A 119 -0.78 -13.81 -4.80
N PRO A 120 -1.86 -13.46 -5.52
CA PRO A 120 -3.06 -14.28 -5.56
C PRO A 120 -2.70 -15.67 -6.09
N THR A 121 -3.21 -16.70 -5.43
CA THR A 121 -2.95 -18.08 -5.87
C THR A 121 -3.60 -18.32 -7.23
N ALA A 122 -3.06 -19.23 -8.05
CA ALA A 122 -3.60 -19.54 -9.37
C ALA A 122 -5.09 -19.97 -9.35
N ALA A 123 -5.59 -20.50 -8.21
CA ALA A 123 -7.00 -20.82 -8.02
C ALA A 123 -7.87 -19.56 -7.79
N GLU A 124 -7.39 -18.60 -7.00
CA GLU A 124 -8.06 -17.32 -6.77
C GLU A 124 -8.05 -16.45 -8.02
N ALA A 125 -6.98 -16.49 -8.80
CA ALA A 125 -6.87 -15.78 -10.07
C ALA A 125 -7.90 -16.30 -11.10
N ARG A 126 -8.09 -17.62 -11.20
CA ARG A 126 -9.17 -18.21 -12.04
C ARG A 126 -10.56 -17.84 -11.52
N GLY A 127 -10.75 -17.85 -10.20
CA GLY A 127 -12.00 -17.39 -9.58
C GLY A 127 -12.29 -15.91 -9.85
N ALA A 128 -11.26 -15.06 -9.89
CA ALA A 128 -11.38 -13.64 -10.20
C ALA A 128 -11.82 -13.38 -11.65
N VAL A 129 -11.36 -14.18 -12.61
CA VAL A 129 -11.82 -14.10 -14.01
C VAL A 129 -13.31 -14.45 -14.11
N ALA A 130 -13.73 -15.57 -13.50
CA ALA A 130 -15.13 -16.01 -13.52
C ALA A 130 -16.08 -15.06 -12.78
N ALA A 131 -15.61 -14.41 -11.71
CA ALA A 131 -16.38 -13.47 -10.91
C ALA A 131 -16.37 -12.04 -11.46
N ASN A 132 -15.55 -11.72 -12.47
CA ASN A 132 -15.46 -10.37 -13.01
C ASN A 132 -16.52 -10.16 -14.12
N PRO A 133 -17.57 -9.34 -13.88
CA PRO A 133 -18.66 -9.18 -14.83
C PRO A 133 -18.24 -8.49 -16.14
N TRP A 134 -17.11 -7.75 -16.15
CA TRP A 134 -16.59 -7.16 -17.38
C TRP A 134 -15.89 -8.20 -18.25
N LEU A 135 -15.14 -9.14 -17.66
CA LEU A 135 -14.50 -10.25 -18.39
C LEU A 135 -15.53 -11.29 -18.84
N ALA A 136 -16.52 -11.62 -18.01
CA ALA A 136 -17.59 -12.56 -18.36
C ALA A 136 -18.43 -12.12 -19.58
N ALA A 137 -18.40 -10.83 -19.93
CA ALA A 137 -19.09 -10.30 -21.11
C ALA A 137 -18.31 -10.50 -22.42
N TYR A 138 -17.10 -11.06 -22.38
CA TYR A 138 -16.28 -11.31 -23.57
C TYR A 138 -16.60 -12.65 -24.23
N GLY A 139 -16.47 -12.67 -25.56
CA GLY A 139 -16.64 -13.90 -26.34
C GLY A 139 -15.44 -14.85 -26.17
N PRO A 140 -15.59 -16.12 -26.59
CA PRO A 140 -14.53 -17.12 -26.49
C PRO A 140 -13.22 -16.71 -27.19
N ALA A 141 -13.30 -15.95 -28.30
CA ALA A 141 -12.13 -15.51 -29.06
C ALA A 141 -11.27 -14.48 -28.30
N ASP A 142 -11.91 -13.51 -27.64
CA ASP A 142 -11.20 -12.50 -26.84
C ASP A 142 -10.57 -13.13 -25.61
N HIS A 143 -11.28 -14.07 -24.97
CA HIS A 143 -10.72 -14.88 -23.89
C HIS A 143 -9.52 -15.70 -24.36
N ALA A 144 -9.64 -16.40 -25.49
CA ALA A 144 -8.55 -17.17 -26.06
C ALA A 144 -7.33 -16.31 -26.46
N TRP A 145 -7.55 -15.04 -26.83
CA TRP A 145 -6.48 -14.08 -27.08
C TRP A 145 -5.79 -13.64 -25.78
N LEU A 146 -6.55 -13.31 -24.74
CA LEU A 146 -6.02 -12.93 -23.42
C LEU A 146 -5.34 -14.08 -22.67
N THR A 147 -5.70 -15.33 -22.94
CA THR A 147 -5.05 -16.50 -22.30
C THR A 147 -3.70 -16.85 -22.93
N ARG A 148 -3.27 -16.14 -23.99
CA ARG A 148 -1.95 -16.35 -24.61
C ARG A 148 -0.87 -15.75 -23.72
N ALA A 149 0.25 -16.44 -23.57
CA ALA A 149 1.43 -15.89 -22.93
C ALA A 149 2.18 -15.00 -23.92
N GLY A 150 2.28 -13.70 -23.62
CA GLY A 150 3.14 -12.76 -24.36
C GLY A 150 4.61 -12.90 -23.98
N ARG A 151 5.51 -12.26 -24.74
CA ARG A 151 6.96 -12.34 -24.51
C ARG A 151 7.40 -11.86 -23.13
N PHE A 152 6.65 -10.95 -22.52
CA PHE A 152 6.94 -10.42 -21.18
C PHE A 152 6.09 -11.05 -20.07
N ALA A 153 5.31 -12.08 -20.39
CA ALA A 153 4.64 -12.88 -19.35
C ALA A 153 5.70 -13.61 -18.51
N GLN A 154 5.54 -13.60 -17.18
CA GLN A 154 6.40 -14.33 -16.26
C GLN A 154 5.74 -15.69 -15.93
N PRO A 155 6.12 -16.79 -16.59
CA PRO A 155 5.50 -18.10 -16.37
C PRO A 155 5.90 -18.72 -15.02
N HIS A 156 7.01 -18.28 -14.42
CA HIS A 156 7.53 -18.91 -13.22
C HIS A 156 6.88 -18.33 -11.95
N ALA A 157 6.12 -19.17 -11.24
CA ALA A 157 5.34 -18.77 -10.07
C ALA A 157 6.17 -18.09 -8.96
N ALA A 158 7.43 -18.48 -8.76
CA ALA A 158 8.28 -17.87 -7.73
C ALA A 158 8.73 -16.43 -8.06
N ALA A 159 8.73 -16.04 -9.35
CA ALA A 159 9.10 -14.70 -9.80
C ALA A 159 7.89 -13.87 -10.27
N ASN A 160 6.71 -14.48 -10.32
CA ASN A 160 5.46 -13.84 -10.72
C ASN A 160 4.79 -13.21 -9.50
N THR A 161 5.11 -11.95 -9.23
CA THR A 161 4.55 -11.17 -8.12
C THR A 161 3.06 -10.84 -8.29
N LEU A 162 2.51 -11.00 -9.50
CA LEU A 162 1.09 -10.82 -9.80
C LEU A 162 0.24 -12.05 -9.53
N GLY A 163 0.85 -13.25 -9.52
CA GLY A 163 0.13 -14.52 -9.34
C GLY A 163 -0.77 -14.89 -10.52
N ALA A 164 -0.65 -14.18 -11.64
CA ALA A 164 -1.47 -14.36 -12.82
C ALA A 164 -0.76 -15.26 -13.84
N ALA A 165 -1.42 -16.34 -14.27
CA ALA A 165 -0.84 -17.24 -15.28
C ALA A 165 -0.97 -16.71 -16.72
N ASP A 166 -1.90 -15.77 -16.94
CA ASP A 166 -2.23 -15.21 -18.24
C ASP A 166 -2.78 -13.77 -18.10
N ASP A 167 -2.95 -13.07 -19.23
CA ASP A 167 -3.39 -11.67 -19.21
C ASP A 167 -4.84 -11.52 -18.77
N ALA A 168 -5.69 -12.54 -18.97
CA ALA A 168 -7.08 -12.50 -18.48
C ALA A 168 -7.10 -12.45 -16.95
N GLN A 169 -6.29 -13.28 -16.30
CA GLN A 169 -6.11 -13.28 -14.85
C GLN A 169 -5.49 -11.98 -14.36
N ALA A 170 -4.45 -11.48 -15.03
CA ALA A 170 -3.78 -10.23 -14.66
C ALA A 170 -4.74 -9.02 -14.76
N LEU A 171 -5.59 -8.98 -15.80
CA LEU A 171 -6.63 -7.97 -15.95
C LEU A 171 -7.73 -8.10 -14.88
N ALA A 172 -8.15 -9.32 -14.55
CA ALA A 172 -9.17 -9.55 -13.53
C ALA A 172 -8.73 -9.00 -12.17
N LEU A 173 -7.48 -9.27 -11.80
CA LEU A 173 -6.86 -8.80 -10.55
C LEU A 173 -6.67 -7.27 -10.58
N PHE A 174 -6.13 -6.73 -11.67
CA PHE A 174 -6.00 -5.29 -11.86
C PHE A 174 -7.32 -4.55 -11.69
N LEU A 175 -8.38 -5.02 -12.36
CA LEU A 175 -9.70 -4.39 -12.29
C LEU A 175 -10.32 -4.52 -10.90
N ARG A 176 -10.16 -5.66 -10.23
CA ARG A 176 -10.63 -5.85 -8.85
C ARG A 176 -9.98 -4.85 -7.91
N ASP A 177 -8.65 -4.72 -7.98
CA ASP A 177 -7.89 -3.90 -7.04
C ASP A 177 -8.06 -2.40 -7.32
N ARG A 178 -8.08 -1.99 -8.59
CA ARG A 178 -8.18 -0.56 -8.97
C ARG A 178 -9.60 0.00 -8.97
N THR A 179 -10.61 -0.84 -9.22
CA THR A 179 -12.00 -0.37 -9.31
C THR A 179 -12.81 -0.71 -8.06
N GLY A 180 -12.32 -1.64 -7.23
CA GLY A 180 -12.96 -2.07 -6.00
C GLY A 180 -14.36 -2.62 -6.27
N ARG A 181 -15.38 -2.01 -5.63
CA ARG A 181 -16.80 -2.37 -5.82
C ARG A 181 -17.56 -1.41 -6.74
N SER A 182 -16.90 -0.42 -7.36
CA SER A 182 -17.58 0.61 -8.15
C SER A 182 -17.89 0.11 -9.57
N PRO A 183 -19.17 -0.12 -9.93
CA PRO A 183 -19.53 -0.60 -11.26
C PRO A 183 -19.32 0.49 -12.33
N HIS A 184 -19.38 1.76 -11.95
CA HIS A 184 -19.13 2.88 -12.86
C HIS A 184 -17.65 2.97 -13.22
N THR A 185 -16.76 2.86 -12.22
CA THR A 185 -15.31 2.87 -12.44
C THR A 185 -14.86 1.65 -13.25
N LEU A 186 -15.42 0.47 -12.96
CA LEU A 186 -15.20 -0.75 -13.74
C LEU A 186 -15.56 -0.54 -15.21
N ARG A 187 -16.74 0.04 -15.49
CA ARG A 187 -17.15 0.34 -16.87
C ARG A 187 -16.22 1.34 -17.56
N ALA A 188 -15.77 2.38 -16.86
CA ALA A 188 -14.86 3.38 -17.42
C ALA A 188 -13.48 2.77 -17.76
N TYR A 189 -12.87 2.04 -16.82
CA TYR A 189 -11.59 1.36 -17.05
C TYR A 189 -11.71 0.31 -18.14
N GLY A 190 -12.77 -0.49 -18.08
CA GLY A 190 -13.07 -1.51 -19.06
C GLY A 190 -13.27 -0.96 -20.47
N ALA A 191 -13.89 0.21 -20.63
CA ALA A 191 -14.05 0.83 -21.95
C ALA A 191 -12.69 1.17 -22.60
N GLU A 192 -11.74 1.69 -21.82
CA GLU A 192 -10.42 2.04 -22.34
C GLU A 192 -9.54 0.81 -22.60
N LEU A 193 -9.62 -0.22 -21.74
CA LEU A 193 -8.93 -1.49 -21.97
C LEU A 193 -9.45 -2.20 -23.22
N ARG A 194 -10.77 -2.19 -23.44
CA ARG A 194 -11.38 -2.74 -24.66
C ARG A 194 -10.93 -1.99 -25.91
N ARG A 195 -10.71 -0.67 -25.80
CA ARG A 195 -10.15 0.12 -26.90
C ARG A 195 -8.73 -0.34 -27.25
N LEU A 196 -7.88 -0.54 -26.24
CA LEU A 196 -6.53 -1.07 -26.45
C LEU A 196 -6.56 -2.46 -27.07
N MET A 197 -7.38 -3.39 -26.55
CA MET A 197 -7.48 -4.76 -27.09
C MET A 197 -7.92 -4.76 -28.56
N ARG A 198 -8.90 -3.92 -28.94
CA ARG A 198 -9.33 -3.78 -30.34
C ARG A 198 -8.21 -3.23 -31.22
N TRP A 199 -7.48 -2.23 -30.75
CA TRP A 199 -6.31 -1.71 -31.47
C TRP A 199 -5.26 -2.80 -31.68
N CYS A 200 -4.99 -3.63 -30.67
CA CYS A 200 -4.06 -4.75 -30.77
C CYS A 200 -4.54 -5.78 -31.80
N GLY A 201 -5.82 -6.15 -31.77
CA GLY A 201 -6.42 -7.07 -32.74
C GLY A 201 -6.33 -6.54 -34.17
N ALA A 202 -6.64 -5.26 -34.39
CA ALA A 202 -6.52 -4.64 -35.72
C ALA A 202 -5.07 -4.63 -36.23
N HIS A 203 -4.09 -4.47 -35.35
CA HIS A 203 -2.67 -4.43 -35.74
C HIS A 203 -1.98 -5.80 -35.65
N GLU A 204 -2.75 -6.89 -35.51
CA GLU A 204 -2.27 -8.27 -35.39
C GLU A 204 -1.20 -8.44 -34.31
N LEU A 205 -1.35 -7.70 -33.22
CA LEU A 205 -0.42 -7.74 -32.10
C LEU A 205 -0.74 -8.92 -31.18
N GLY A 206 0.31 -9.40 -30.51
CA GLY A 206 0.21 -10.38 -29.44
C GLY A 206 -0.62 -9.86 -28.24
N PRO A 207 -0.80 -10.72 -27.22
CA PRO A 207 -1.51 -10.37 -26.00
C PRO A 207 -0.88 -9.14 -25.32
N LEU A 208 -1.56 -8.55 -24.34
CA LEU A 208 -1.11 -7.31 -23.70
C LEU A 208 0.29 -7.45 -23.08
N SER A 209 0.64 -8.62 -22.54
CA SER A 209 1.99 -8.96 -22.06
C SER A 209 3.06 -9.08 -23.16
N ASP A 210 2.71 -8.90 -24.43
CA ASP A 210 3.66 -8.83 -25.56
C ASP A 210 3.96 -7.39 -26.01
N LEU A 211 3.20 -6.42 -25.48
CA LEU A 211 3.30 -5.03 -25.93
C LEU A 211 4.58 -4.35 -25.44
N THR A 212 5.42 -3.97 -26.39
CA THR A 212 6.61 -3.16 -26.12
C THR A 212 6.24 -1.68 -25.95
N ARG A 213 7.15 -0.90 -25.34
CA ARG A 213 7.04 0.57 -25.28
C ARG A 213 6.80 1.20 -26.66
N GLN A 214 7.45 0.68 -27.70
CA GLN A 214 7.25 1.17 -29.07
C GLN A 214 5.82 0.96 -29.56
N ARG A 215 5.20 -0.20 -29.27
CA ARG A 215 3.79 -0.46 -29.62
C ARG A 215 2.85 0.45 -28.83
N LEU A 216 3.11 0.70 -27.55
CA LEU A 216 2.33 1.63 -26.74
C LEU A 216 2.43 3.09 -27.24
N LEU A 217 3.59 3.50 -27.74
CA LEU A 217 3.74 4.81 -28.40
C LEU A 217 2.95 4.87 -29.71
N GLY A 218 2.90 3.77 -30.47
CA GLY A 218 2.04 3.63 -31.65
C GLY A 218 0.56 3.77 -31.30
N TYR A 219 0.10 3.12 -30.23
CA TYR A 219 -1.26 3.28 -29.73
C TYR A 219 -1.57 4.73 -29.34
N ARG A 220 -0.67 5.40 -28.62
CA ARG A 220 -0.82 6.82 -28.28
C ARG A 220 -0.97 7.69 -29.53
N HIS A 221 -0.18 7.42 -30.57
CA HIS A 221 -0.26 8.13 -31.83
C HIS A 221 -1.61 7.93 -32.52
N ALA A 222 -2.11 6.69 -32.56
CA ALA A 222 -3.42 6.35 -33.12
C ALA A 222 -4.57 7.05 -32.38
N LEU A 223 -4.52 7.14 -31.04
CA LEU A 223 -5.53 7.89 -30.27
C LEU A 223 -5.54 9.39 -30.58
N GLN A 224 -4.38 9.96 -30.95
CA GLN A 224 -4.24 11.39 -31.22
C GLN A 224 -4.64 11.78 -32.65
N HIS A 225 -4.29 10.95 -33.63
CA HIS A 225 -4.45 11.29 -35.05
C HIS A 225 -5.56 10.49 -35.74
N GLY A 226 -6.15 9.54 -35.04
CA GLY A 226 -7.01 8.52 -35.64
C GLY A 226 -6.18 7.43 -36.32
N GLU A 227 -6.87 6.40 -36.78
CA GLU A 227 -6.28 5.37 -37.64
C GLU A 227 -6.42 5.78 -39.11
N THR A 228 -5.42 5.49 -39.94
CA THR A 228 -5.46 5.79 -41.38
C THR A 228 -5.44 4.48 -42.17
N GLY A 229 -6.28 4.38 -43.21
CA GLY A 229 -6.23 3.26 -44.17
C GLY A 229 -7.05 2.01 -43.85
N ARG A 230 -8.04 2.09 -42.94
CA ARG A 230 -9.05 1.04 -42.73
C ARG A 230 -10.45 1.62 -42.90
N GLU A 231 -11.38 0.82 -43.48
CA GLU A 231 -12.79 1.22 -43.64
C GLU A 231 -13.48 1.51 -42.29
N ASP A 232 -13.01 0.88 -41.20
CA ASP A 232 -13.46 1.09 -39.81
C ASP A 232 -12.49 1.94 -38.96
N ALA A 233 -11.73 2.84 -39.60
CA ALA A 233 -10.74 3.66 -38.92
C ALA A 233 -11.36 4.49 -37.76
N ALA A 234 -10.84 4.28 -36.56
CA ALA A 234 -11.30 5.03 -35.39
C ALA A 234 -10.92 6.52 -35.52
N PRO A 235 -11.86 7.46 -35.32
CA PRO A 235 -11.56 8.89 -35.37
C PRO A 235 -10.64 9.30 -34.20
N PRO A 236 -9.88 10.41 -34.36
CA PRO A 236 -9.08 10.96 -33.28
C PRO A 236 -9.95 11.26 -32.05
N LEU A 237 -9.43 10.97 -30.87
CA LEU A 237 -10.16 11.18 -29.62
C LEU A 237 -9.96 12.59 -29.08
N SER A 238 -10.96 13.06 -28.34
CA SER A 238 -10.81 14.28 -27.54
C SER A 238 -9.69 14.14 -26.52
N GLU A 239 -9.05 15.25 -26.20
CA GLU A 239 -7.92 15.29 -25.27
C GLU A 239 -8.25 14.64 -23.92
N ALA A 240 -9.42 14.95 -23.35
CA ALA A 240 -9.86 14.39 -22.08
C ALA A 240 -9.99 12.85 -22.13
N THR A 241 -10.52 12.30 -23.22
CA THR A 241 -10.68 10.85 -23.39
C THR A 241 -9.33 10.18 -23.61
N ARG A 242 -8.46 10.80 -24.41
CA ARG A 242 -7.08 10.32 -24.63
C ARG A 242 -6.28 10.29 -23.33
N THR A 243 -6.34 11.35 -22.53
CA THR A 243 -5.63 11.42 -21.24
C THR A 243 -6.14 10.33 -20.29
N ARG A 244 -7.46 10.10 -20.24
CA ARG A 244 -8.03 9.01 -19.45
C ARG A 244 -7.56 7.64 -19.94
N ALA A 245 -7.61 7.38 -21.24
CA ALA A 245 -7.16 6.12 -21.84
C ALA A 245 -5.68 5.83 -21.51
N LEU A 246 -4.81 6.82 -21.68
CA LEU A 246 -3.38 6.69 -21.37
C LEU A 246 -3.13 6.51 -19.87
N ALA A 247 -3.91 7.17 -19.01
CA ALA A 247 -3.80 6.98 -17.55
C ALA A 247 -4.19 5.55 -17.13
N VAL A 248 -5.26 4.98 -17.72
CA VAL A 248 -5.65 3.59 -17.47
C VAL A 248 -4.57 2.62 -17.94
N VAL A 249 -4.02 2.83 -19.14
CA VAL A 249 -2.93 1.99 -19.68
C VAL A 249 -1.67 2.10 -18.82
N ALA A 250 -1.26 3.30 -18.43
CA ALA A 250 -0.13 3.49 -17.53
C ALA A 250 -0.38 2.83 -16.17
N SER A 251 -1.61 2.91 -15.64
CA SER A 251 -1.96 2.25 -14.39
C SER A 251 -1.94 0.73 -14.49
N LEU A 252 -2.27 0.16 -15.66
CA LEU A 252 -2.19 -1.28 -15.92
C LEU A 252 -0.74 -1.75 -15.91
N TYR A 253 0.13 -1.12 -16.73
CA TYR A 253 1.55 -1.51 -16.81
C TYR A 253 2.38 -1.12 -15.59
N GLY A 254 1.90 -0.22 -14.74
CA GLY A 254 2.49 0.03 -13.42
C GLY A 254 1.96 -0.91 -12.33
N TYR A 255 0.92 -1.70 -12.62
CA TYR A 255 0.45 -2.78 -11.76
C TYR A 255 1.18 -4.09 -12.07
N TRP A 256 1.52 -4.31 -13.35
CA TRP A 256 2.32 -5.45 -13.81
C TRP A 256 3.81 -5.29 -13.52
#